data_AF-A0A8C6YS64-F1
#
_entry.id   AF-A0A8C6YS64-F1
#
_cell.length_a   1.000
_cell.length_b   1.000
_cell.length_c   1.000
_cell.angle_alpha   90.00
_cell.angle_beta   90.00
_cell.angle_gamma   90.00
#
_symmetry.space_group_name_H-M   'P 1'
#
loop_
_entity.id
_entity.type
_entity.pdbx_description
1 polymer ?
#
loop_
_entity_poly.entity_id
_entity_poly.type
_entity_poly.pdbx_seq_one_letter_code
_entity_poly.pdbx_strand_id
1 'polypeptide(L)'
;MGKDGPRPQPHGGCAGLFGLVNNAGVAQPIGPTEWMAPDDYRRVLAVNALGVVEVTLALLPLLKRARGRVVNTSSVLGRLSANGGGYCLSKYCVEAFSDSLRRDMRHFGVKVSIVEPGFFKTAATDLGSIEASLWELWERLPPDTRLSYGEDFIHKYLKVQRFIMNLVCDADLGKVTWCMEHALRARHPRTRYSAGWDAKLLWLPASYLPACLVDLALAAILPKPAQRAR
;
A
#
# COMPACT_ATOMS: atom_id res chain seq x y z
N MET A 1 53.49 14.06 -38.40
CA MET A 1 53.86 13.03 -37.41
C MET A 1 53.83 13.67 -36.03
N GLY A 2 52.81 13.36 -35.23
CA GLY A 2 52.73 13.64 -33.79
C GLY A 2 52.36 15.06 -33.34
N LYS A 3 51.11 15.25 -32.91
CA LYS A 3 50.72 15.72 -31.55
C LYS A 3 49.20 15.89 -31.47
N ASP A 4 48.49 14.76 -31.51
CA ASP A 4 47.11 14.71 -30.98
C ASP A 4 47.23 14.59 -29.46
N GLY A 5 47.04 15.70 -28.76
CA GLY A 5 46.93 15.71 -27.31
C GLY A 5 45.77 14.82 -26.84
N PRO A 6 45.82 14.28 -25.61
CA PRO A 6 44.75 13.46 -25.08
C PRO A 6 43.44 14.25 -25.09
N ARG A 7 42.45 13.76 -25.84
CA ARG A 7 41.08 14.28 -25.77
C ARG A 7 40.62 14.22 -24.31
N PRO A 8 40.02 15.31 -23.77
CA PRO A 8 39.48 15.27 -22.42
C PRO A 8 38.43 14.15 -22.35
N GLN A 9 38.65 13.17 -21.48
CA GLN A 9 37.61 12.22 -21.12
C GLN A 9 36.51 13.00 -20.39
N PRO A 10 35.22 12.78 -20.70
CA PRO A 10 34.15 13.43 -19.96
C PRO A 10 34.12 12.88 -18.54
N HIS A 11 34.82 13.54 -17.63
CA HIS A 11 34.65 13.31 -16.20
C HIS A 11 33.29 13.87 -15.78
N GLY A 12 32.35 12.97 -15.47
CA GLY A 12 31.27 13.24 -14.52
C GLY A 12 29.96 13.84 -15.06
N GLY A 13 29.44 13.40 -16.21
CA GLY A 13 28.05 13.67 -16.55
C GLY A 13 27.10 12.91 -15.61
N CYS A 14 26.44 13.62 -14.68
CA CYS A 14 25.60 13.08 -13.61
C CYS A 14 24.83 11.82 -14.06
N ALA A 15 25.27 10.65 -13.58
CA ALA A 15 24.67 9.37 -13.92
C ALA A 15 23.19 9.42 -13.56
N GLY A 16 22.30 9.13 -14.52
CA GLY A 16 20.86 9.13 -14.26
C GLY A 16 20.48 8.18 -13.11
N LEU A 17 19.24 8.27 -12.63
CA LEU A 17 18.77 7.44 -11.52
C LEU A 17 18.37 6.04 -12.02
N PHE A 18 19.13 5.01 -11.66
CA PHE A 18 18.84 3.65 -12.11
C PHE A 18 17.56 3.06 -11.49
N GLY A 19 17.26 3.38 -10.24
CA GLY A 19 16.16 2.76 -9.51
C GLY A 19 15.54 3.71 -8.49
N LEU A 20 14.21 3.67 -8.39
CA LEU A 20 13.40 4.34 -7.38
C LEU A 20 12.49 3.30 -6.73
N VAL A 21 12.47 3.25 -5.39
CA VAL A 21 11.53 2.43 -4.63
C VAL A 21 10.68 3.35 -3.75
N ASN A 22 9.42 3.51 -4.12
CA ASN A 22 8.45 4.25 -3.32
C ASN A 22 7.83 3.30 -2.28
N ASN A 23 8.45 3.24 -1.10
CA ASN A 23 8.04 2.36 -0.01
C ASN A 23 7.36 3.08 1.16
N ALA A 24 7.57 4.38 1.32
CA ALA A 24 7.03 5.13 2.44
C ALA A 24 5.50 5.02 2.50
N GLY A 25 4.96 4.81 3.70
CA GLY A 25 3.52 4.80 3.90
C GLY A 25 3.10 4.69 5.35
N VAL A 26 1.90 5.18 5.63
CA VAL A 26 1.21 5.12 6.93
C VAL A 26 -0.09 4.35 6.79
N ALA A 27 -0.41 3.51 7.76
CA ALA A 27 -1.65 2.73 7.77
C ALA A 27 -2.76 3.48 8.51
N GLN A 28 -2.47 3.90 9.74
CA GLN A 28 -3.44 4.47 10.66
C GLN A 28 -3.80 5.93 10.32
N PRO A 29 -5.04 6.36 10.63
CA PRO A 29 -6.09 5.58 11.30
C PRO A 29 -6.85 4.62 10.36
N ILE A 30 -7.24 3.46 10.89
CA ILE A 30 -8.05 2.42 10.22
C ILE A 30 -9.16 1.98 11.17
N GLY A 31 -10.39 1.91 10.68
CA GLY A 31 -11.56 1.49 11.46
C GLY A 31 -12.83 1.51 10.60
N PRO A 32 -14.02 1.34 11.22
CA PRO A 32 -15.29 1.53 10.53
C PRO A 32 -15.36 2.91 9.85
N THR A 33 -15.93 2.96 8.65
CA THR A 33 -15.93 4.17 7.80
C THR A 33 -16.56 5.38 8.49
N GLU A 34 -17.65 5.16 9.23
CA GLU A 34 -18.37 6.21 9.96
C GLU A 34 -17.54 6.82 11.12
N TRP A 35 -16.47 6.14 11.57
CA TRP A 35 -15.61 6.63 12.64
C TRP A 35 -14.55 7.63 12.13
N MET A 36 -14.40 7.74 10.82
CA MET A 36 -13.36 8.52 10.17
C MET A 36 -13.81 9.97 9.95
N ALA A 37 -12.92 10.91 10.22
CA ALA A 37 -13.05 12.29 9.79
C ALA A 37 -12.44 12.48 8.39
N PRO A 38 -12.90 13.45 7.57
CA PRO A 38 -12.29 13.74 6.28
C PRO A 38 -10.77 13.98 6.32
N ASP A 39 -10.26 14.57 7.39
CA ASP A 39 -8.82 14.83 7.57
C ASP A 39 -8.00 13.55 7.77
N ASP A 40 -8.60 12.49 8.33
CA ASP A 40 -7.94 11.19 8.45
C ASP A 40 -7.59 10.62 7.07
N TYR A 41 -8.51 10.76 6.10
CA TYR A 41 -8.27 10.39 4.71
C TYR A 41 -7.19 11.26 4.08
N ARG A 42 -7.27 12.58 4.24
CA ARG A 42 -6.31 13.53 3.67
C ARG A 42 -4.89 13.23 4.12
N ARG A 43 -4.68 12.96 5.42
CA ARG A 43 -3.37 12.64 5.99
C ARG A 43 -2.75 11.40 5.35
N VAL A 44 -3.52 10.30 5.26
CA VAL A 44 -3.00 9.05 4.69
C VAL A 44 -2.76 9.19 3.19
N LEU A 45 -3.67 9.85 2.45
CA LEU A 45 -3.52 10.09 1.02
C LEU A 45 -2.33 10.99 0.68
N ALA A 46 -2.06 12.02 1.50
CA ALA A 46 -0.92 12.90 1.31
C ALA A 46 0.41 12.13 1.29
N VAL A 47 0.59 11.18 2.20
CA VAL A 47 1.82 10.36 2.26
C VAL A 47 1.80 9.25 1.21
N ASN A 48 0.76 8.41 1.24
CA ASN A 48 0.77 7.14 0.53
C ASN A 48 0.46 7.26 -0.95
N ALA A 49 -0.25 8.31 -1.37
CA ALA A 49 -0.64 8.52 -2.76
C ALA A 49 0.09 9.72 -3.36
N LEU A 50 -0.14 10.92 -2.82
CA LEU A 50 0.45 12.14 -3.36
C LEU A 50 1.99 12.14 -3.24
N GLY A 51 2.53 11.73 -2.10
CA GLY A 51 3.98 11.60 -1.93
C GLY A 51 4.64 10.68 -2.96
N VAL A 52 3.99 9.56 -3.32
CA VAL A 52 4.46 8.65 -4.37
C VAL A 52 4.46 9.34 -5.73
N VAL A 53 3.41 10.09 -6.05
CA VAL A 53 3.30 10.85 -7.30
C VAL A 53 4.39 11.92 -7.36
N GLU A 54 4.51 12.76 -6.33
CA GLU A 54 5.43 13.90 -6.27
C GLU A 54 6.89 13.45 -6.42
N VAL A 55 7.32 12.47 -5.62
CA VAL A 55 8.69 11.94 -5.69
C VAL A 55 8.98 11.34 -7.06
N THR A 56 8.02 10.58 -7.61
CA THR A 56 8.22 9.93 -8.91
C THR A 56 8.32 10.94 -10.04
N LEU A 57 7.44 11.96 -10.06
CA LEU A 57 7.47 12.99 -11.10
C LEU A 57 8.73 13.85 -11.01
N ALA A 58 9.15 14.22 -9.80
CA ALA A 58 10.38 14.99 -9.58
C ALA A 58 11.63 14.25 -10.08
N LEU A 59 11.69 12.93 -9.90
CA LEU A 59 12.83 12.09 -10.30
C LEU A 59 12.71 11.51 -11.71
N LEU A 60 11.57 11.69 -12.38
CA LEU A 60 11.29 11.12 -13.69
C LEU A 60 12.33 11.51 -14.77
N PRO A 61 12.84 12.76 -14.83
CA PRO A 61 13.89 13.11 -15.79
C PRO A 61 15.16 12.27 -15.61
N LEU A 62 15.57 11.99 -14.37
CA LEU A 62 16.75 11.18 -14.06
C LEU A 62 16.52 9.70 -14.38
N LEU A 63 15.33 9.18 -14.07
CA LEU A 63 14.92 7.83 -14.41
C LEU A 63 14.93 7.60 -15.93
N LYS A 64 14.41 8.58 -16.71
CA LYS A 64 14.43 8.52 -18.18
C LYS A 64 15.85 8.47 -18.74
N ARG A 65 16.76 9.30 -18.22
CA ARG A 65 18.18 9.31 -18.65
C ARG A 65 18.85 7.95 -18.45
N ALA A 66 18.57 7.27 -17.34
CA ALA A 66 19.14 5.96 -17.03
C ALA A 66 18.37 4.78 -17.64
N ARG A 67 17.21 5.01 -18.29
CA ARG A 67 16.24 3.94 -18.60
C ARG A 67 15.96 3.09 -17.35
N GLY A 68 15.77 3.80 -16.24
CA GLY A 68 15.74 3.25 -14.90
C GLY A 68 14.45 2.50 -14.56
N ARG A 69 14.23 2.31 -13.27
CA ARG A 69 13.17 1.43 -12.75
C ARG A 69 12.45 2.10 -11.60
N VAL A 70 11.13 1.95 -11.58
CA VAL A 70 10.28 2.40 -10.49
C VAL A 70 9.60 1.19 -9.87
N VAL A 71 9.68 1.07 -8.55
CA VAL A 71 8.99 0.06 -7.77
C VAL A 71 8.09 0.78 -6.78
N ASN A 72 6.78 0.61 -6.90
CA ASN A 72 5.81 1.22 -6.00
C ASN A 72 5.25 0.17 -5.05
N THR A 73 5.33 0.41 -3.75
CA THR A 73 4.77 -0.47 -2.72
C THR A 73 3.29 -0.16 -2.52
N SER A 74 2.44 -1.00 -3.11
CA SER A 74 1.00 -1.03 -2.91
C SER A 74 0.66 -1.91 -1.68
N SER A 75 -0.43 -2.67 -1.75
CA SER A 75 -0.88 -3.69 -0.81
C SER A 75 -1.94 -4.55 -1.48
N VAL A 76 -2.19 -5.75 -0.95
CA VAL A 76 -3.42 -6.50 -1.27
C VAL A 76 -4.69 -5.67 -1.01
N LEU A 77 -4.65 -4.70 -0.09
CA LEU A 77 -5.75 -3.76 0.14
C LEU A 77 -5.90 -2.67 -0.93
N GLY A 78 -4.97 -2.59 -1.89
CA GLY A 78 -5.12 -1.86 -3.15
C GLY A 78 -5.87 -2.67 -4.23
N ARG A 79 -6.24 -3.92 -3.92
CA ARG A 79 -6.97 -4.84 -4.80
C ARG A 79 -8.33 -5.22 -4.25
N LEU A 80 -8.48 -5.21 -2.92
CA LEU A 80 -9.73 -5.47 -2.23
C LEU A 80 -9.82 -4.63 -0.96
N SER A 81 -10.86 -3.80 -0.82
CA SER A 81 -11.02 -2.98 0.39
C SER A 81 -11.75 -3.78 1.47
N ALA A 82 -11.11 -3.94 2.62
CA ALA A 82 -11.70 -4.63 3.78
C ALA A 82 -11.81 -3.75 5.03
N ASN A 83 -11.23 -2.54 4.99
CA ASN A 83 -11.22 -1.60 6.10
C ASN A 83 -11.61 -0.19 5.62
N GLY A 84 -12.19 0.61 6.51
CA GLY A 84 -12.39 2.04 6.29
C GLY A 84 -11.11 2.86 6.50
N GLY A 85 -11.23 4.18 6.37
CA GLY A 85 -10.10 5.10 6.43
C GLY A 85 -9.32 5.23 5.13
N GLY A 86 -8.23 6.01 5.14
CA GLY A 86 -7.51 6.40 3.94
C GLY A 86 -6.60 5.31 3.34
N TYR A 87 -6.32 4.23 4.06
CA TYR A 87 -5.30 3.26 3.64
C TYR A 87 -5.67 2.54 2.33
N CYS A 88 -6.83 1.87 2.27
CA CYS A 88 -7.28 1.17 1.06
C CYS A 88 -7.33 2.12 -0.13
N LEU A 89 -7.98 3.29 0.03
CA LEU A 89 -8.05 4.33 -1.00
C LEU A 89 -6.66 4.69 -1.53
N SER A 90 -5.71 4.95 -0.63
CA SER A 90 -4.35 5.33 -1.02
C SER A 90 -3.63 4.24 -1.81
N LYS A 91 -3.84 2.95 -1.48
CA LYS A 91 -3.22 1.83 -2.19
C LYS A 91 -3.85 1.60 -3.56
N TYR A 92 -5.16 1.82 -3.71
CA TYR A 92 -5.81 1.88 -5.02
C TYR A 92 -5.28 3.03 -5.89
N CYS A 93 -5.03 4.21 -5.30
CA CYS A 93 -4.39 5.31 -6.02
C CYS A 93 -3.00 4.92 -6.55
N VAL A 94 -2.20 4.21 -5.73
CA VAL A 94 -0.88 3.72 -6.16
C VAL A 94 -1.01 2.72 -7.31
N GLU A 95 -1.98 1.80 -7.30
CA GLU A 95 -2.25 0.90 -8.43
C GLU A 95 -2.51 1.68 -9.73
N ALA A 96 -3.46 2.61 -9.69
CA ALA A 96 -3.88 3.39 -10.84
C ALA A 96 -2.75 4.27 -11.39
N PHE A 97 -2.03 4.95 -10.50
CA PHE A 97 -0.86 5.76 -10.86
C PHE A 97 0.23 4.91 -11.51
N SER A 98 0.54 3.75 -10.92
CA SER A 98 1.60 2.87 -11.41
C SER A 98 1.29 2.29 -12.79
N ASP A 99 0.03 1.91 -13.04
CA ASP A 99 -0.38 1.40 -14.35
C ASP A 99 -0.32 2.49 -15.44
N SER A 100 -0.71 3.71 -15.11
CA SER A 100 -0.61 4.86 -16.03
C SER A 100 0.86 5.18 -16.33
N LEU A 101 1.67 5.36 -15.28
CA LEU A 101 3.10 5.62 -15.40
C LEU A 101 3.83 4.56 -16.23
N ARG A 102 3.51 3.28 -16.02
CA ARG A 102 4.09 2.17 -16.78
C ARG A 102 3.82 2.27 -18.28
N ARG A 103 2.60 2.65 -18.67
CA ARG A 103 2.19 2.77 -20.08
C ARG A 103 2.87 3.97 -20.71
N ASP A 104 2.85 5.12 -20.04
CA ASP A 104 3.44 6.37 -20.54
C ASP A 104 4.95 6.27 -20.68
N MET A 105 5.62 5.64 -19.70
CA MET A 105 7.07 5.59 -19.64
C MET A 105 7.71 4.47 -20.47
N ARG A 106 6.89 3.57 -21.03
CA ARG A 106 7.36 2.44 -21.85
C ARG A 106 8.30 2.85 -22.98
N HIS A 107 7.96 3.93 -23.70
CA HIS A 107 8.74 4.42 -24.85
C HIS A 107 10.08 5.02 -24.45
N PHE A 108 10.23 5.45 -23.19
CA PHE A 108 11.48 5.96 -22.64
C PHE A 108 12.35 4.87 -22.00
N GLY A 109 11.92 3.60 -22.05
CA GLY A 109 12.66 2.47 -21.50
C GLY A 109 12.63 2.36 -19.98
N VAL A 110 11.85 3.19 -19.28
CA VAL A 110 11.68 3.08 -17.83
C VAL A 110 10.68 1.97 -17.53
N LYS A 111 11.04 1.07 -16.62
CA LYS A 111 10.19 -0.06 -16.21
C LYS A 111 9.54 0.25 -14.87
N VAL A 112 8.25 0.01 -14.76
CA VAL A 112 7.47 0.24 -13.53
C VAL A 112 6.89 -1.08 -13.06
N SER A 113 7.11 -1.40 -11.79
CA SER A 113 6.58 -2.59 -11.12
C SER A 113 5.84 -2.21 -9.85
N ILE A 114 4.82 -2.98 -9.51
CA ILE A 114 4.05 -2.83 -8.29
C ILE A 114 4.34 -4.01 -7.38
N VAL A 115 4.61 -3.75 -6.11
CA VAL A 115 4.67 -4.79 -5.08
C VAL A 115 3.39 -4.69 -4.26
N GLU A 116 2.68 -5.80 -4.13
CA GLU A 116 1.39 -5.94 -3.43
C GLU A 116 1.57 -6.89 -2.24
N PRO A 117 2.15 -6.44 -1.10
CA PRO A 117 2.29 -7.29 0.06
C PRO A 117 0.93 -7.64 0.68
N GLY A 118 0.84 -8.87 1.18
CA GLY A 118 -0.11 -9.26 2.21
C GLY A 118 0.24 -8.65 3.57
N PHE A 119 -0.12 -9.34 4.64
CA PHE A 119 0.14 -8.89 6.00
C PHE A 119 1.52 -9.34 6.50
N PHE A 120 2.33 -8.39 6.97
CA PHE A 120 3.68 -8.63 7.45
C PHE A 120 3.93 -7.88 8.75
N LYS A 121 4.68 -8.51 9.67
CA LYS A 121 5.03 -7.92 10.97
C LYS A 121 5.93 -6.70 10.80
N THR A 122 5.35 -5.52 10.86
CA THR A 122 6.03 -4.21 10.78
C THR A 122 5.40 -3.24 11.78
N ALA A 123 5.97 -2.05 11.94
CA ALA A 123 5.37 -1.01 12.77
C ALA A 123 3.94 -0.63 12.32
N ALA A 124 3.60 -0.78 11.04
CA ALA A 124 2.27 -0.48 10.51
C ALA A 124 1.20 -1.51 10.94
N THR A 125 1.62 -2.73 11.31
CA THR A 125 0.75 -3.83 11.76
C THR A 125 0.95 -4.15 13.23
N ASP A 126 1.61 -3.26 13.99
CA ASP A 126 1.81 -3.44 15.41
C ASP A 126 0.46 -3.39 16.14
N LEU A 127 0.17 -4.45 16.91
CA LEU A 127 -1.13 -4.61 17.56
C LEU A 127 -1.40 -3.51 18.60
N GLY A 128 -0.39 -3.09 19.35
CA GLY A 128 -0.54 -2.02 20.34
C GLY A 128 -0.89 -0.69 19.68
N SER A 129 -0.20 -0.36 18.59
CA SER A 129 -0.45 0.85 17.80
C SER A 129 -1.83 0.85 17.14
N ILE A 130 -2.27 -0.32 16.61
CA ILE A 130 -3.62 -0.48 16.05
C ILE A 130 -4.69 -0.29 17.14
N GLU A 131 -4.51 -0.95 18.28
CA GLU A 131 -5.48 -0.87 19.40
C GLU A 131 -5.59 0.56 19.93
N ALA A 132 -4.47 1.25 20.12
CA ALA A 132 -4.46 2.65 20.55
C ALA A 132 -5.18 3.56 19.54
N SER A 133 -4.92 3.39 18.24
CA SER A 133 -5.58 4.19 17.20
C SER A 133 -7.09 3.94 17.14
N LEU A 134 -7.55 2.70 17.35
CA LEU A 134 -8.97 2.37 17.39
C LEU A 134 -9.68 2.94 18.62
N TRP A 135 -9.01 2.99 19.78
CA TRP A 135 -9.54 3.68 20.96
C TRP A 135 -9.66 5.18 20.75
N GLU A 136 -8.66 5.82 20.18
CA GLU A 136 -8.72 7.27 19.86
C GLU A 136 -9.90 7.58 18.92
N LEU A 137 -10.10 6.76 17.89
CA LEU A 137 -11.25 6.90 16.99
C LEU A 137 -12.58 6.77 17.73
N TRP A 138 -12.69 5.78 18.63
CA TRP A 138 -13.87 5.51 19.42
C TRP A 138 -14.21 6.63 20.42
N GLU A 139 -13.20 7.18 21.07
CA GLU A 139 -13.36 8.29 22.02
C GLU A 139 -13.79 9.59 21.35
N ARG A 140 -13.38 9.80 20.09
CA ARG A 140 -13.76 10.97 19.29
C ARG A 140 -15.17 10.88 18.69
N LEU A 141 -15.84 9.73 18.77
CA LEU A 141 -17.15 9.55 18.14
C LEU A 141 -18.22 10.47 18.75
N PRO A 142 -19.15 11.00 17.94
CA PRO A 142 -20.38 11.59 18.45
C PRO A 142 -21.15 10.58 19.34
N PRO A 143 -21.81 11.03 20.42
CA PRO A 143 -22.54 10.14 21.32
C PRO A 143 -23.56 9.25 20.60
N ASP A 144 -24.30 9.79 19.64
CA ASP A 144 -25.32 9.06 18.88
C ASP A 144 -24.72 7.91 18.05
N THR A 145 -23.57 8.15 17.41
CA THR A 145 -22.83 7.12 16.68
C THR A 145 -22.30 6.07 17.64
N ARG A 146 -21.72 6.45 18.78
CA ARG A 146 -21.22 5.49 19.77
C ARG A 146 -22.35 4.57 20.29
N LEU A 147 -23.53 5.14 20.55
CA LEU A 147 -24.72 4.40 20.97
C LEU A 147 -25.23 3.43 19.89
N SER A 148 -25.17 3.81 18.61
CA SER A 148 -25.62 2.94 17.50
C SER A 148 -24.75 1.68 17.35
N TYR A 149 -23.44 1.80 17.55
CA TYR A 149 -22.52 0.66 17.58
C TYR A 149 -22.65 -0.15 18.87
N GLY A 150 -22.82 0.51 20.01
CA GLY A 150 -22.89 -0.08 21.35
C GLY A 150 -21.51 -0.27 21.98
N GLU A 151 -21.42 -0.10 23.30
CA GLU A 151 -20.14 -0.08 24.04
C GLU A 151 -19.28 -1.34 23.87
N ASP A 152 -19.89 -2.51 23.69
CA ASP A 152 -19.17 -3.76 23.47
C ASP A 152 -18.55 -3.89 22.07
N PHE A 153 -18.94 -3.04 21.12
CA PHE A 153 -18.53 -3.18 19.72
C PHE A 153 -17.02 -3.04 19.57
N ILE A 154 -16.42 -2.03 20.20
CA ILE A 154 -14.97 -1.81 20.12
C ILE A 154 -14.21 -3.04 20.62
N HIS A 155 -14.59 -3.61 21.76
CA HIS A 155 -13.94 -4.80 22.29
C HIS A 155 -14.04 -6.02 21.35
N LYS A 156 -15.21 -6.22 20.72
CA LYS A 156 -15.40 -7.28 19.71
C LYS A 156 -14.56 -7.02 18.46
N TYR A 157 -14.50 -5.77 18.01
CA TYR A 157 -13.72 -5.35 16.85
C TYR A 157 -12.22 -5.55 17.08
N LEU A 158 -11.69 -5.12 18.23
CA LEU A 158 -10.30 -5.35 18.62
C LEU A 158 -9.96 -6.84 18.68
N LYS A 159 -10.86 -7.67 19.24
CA LYS A 159 -10.65 -9.12 19.31
C LYS A 159 -10.56 -9.75 17.92
N VAL A 160 -11.44 -9.36 16.99
CA VAL A 160 -11.43 -9.82 15.60
C VAL A 160 -10.14 -9.37 14.88
N GLN A 161 -9.78 -8.09 15.00
CA GLN A 161 -8.53 -7.56 14.42
C GLN A 161 -7.31 -8.31 14.94
N ARG A 162 -7.20 -8.50 16.26
CA ARG A 162 -6.10 -9.25 16.89
C ARG A 162 -6.03 -10.69 16.38
N PHE A 163 -7.17 -11.36 16.27
CA PHE A 163 -7.24 -12.72 15.73
C PHE A 163 -6.75 -12.80 14.28
N ILE A 164 -7.25 -11.91 13.42
CA ILE A 164 -6.84 -11.85 12.01
C ILE A 164 -5.34 -11.59 11.91
N MET A 165 -4.83 -10.53 12.55
CA MET A 165 -3.41 -10.16 12.46
C MET A 165 -2.49 -11.28 12.96
N ASN A 166 -2.85 -11.98 14.04
CA ASN A 166 -2.06 -13.12 14.52
C ASN A 166 -2.06 -14.31 13.56
N LEU A 167 -3.14 -14.48 12.78
CA LEU A 167 -3.26 -15.55 11.81
C LEU A 167 -2.50 -15.25 10.50
N VAL A 168 -2.56 -14.01 10.02
CA VAL A 168 -2.08 -13.67 8.66
C VAL A 168 -0.71 -13.00 8.62
N CYS A 169 -0.25 -12.33 9.69
CA CYS A 169 1.00 -11.58 9.66
C CYS A 169 2.24 -12.48 9.59
N ASP A 170 2.91 -12.45 8.45
CA ASP A 170 4.17 -13.14 8.22
C ASP A 170 5.35 -12.36 8.83
N ALA A 171 6.29 -13.05 9.46
CA ALA A 171 7.48 -12.45 10.05
C ALA A 171 8.62 -12.26 9.03
N ASP A 172 8.61 -13.00 7.93
CA ASP A 172 9.68 -12.99 6.93
C ASP A 172 9.49 -11.82 5.94
N LEU A 173 10.05 -10.67 6.32
CA LEU A 173 10.10 -9.48 5.47
C LEU A 173 10.97 -9.68 4.21
N GLY A 174 11.82 -10.71 4.19
CA GLY A 174 12.64 -11.09 3.04
C GLY A 174 11.81 -11.33 1.78
N LYS A 175 10.56 -11.79 1.92
CA LYS A 175 9.63 -11.99 0.80
C LYS A 175 9.30 -10.68 0.08
N VAL A 176 9.14 -9.59 0.82
CA VAL A 176 8.82 -8.26 0.27
C VAL A 176 10.07 -7.65 -0.36
N THR A 177 11.20 -7.67 0.36
CA THR A 177 12.45 -7.09 -0.13
C THR A 177 12.99 -7.83 -1.35
N TRP A 178 12.83 -9.15 -1.42
CA TRP A 178 13.15 -9.94 -2.60
C TRP A 178 12.32 -9.51 -3.82
N CYS A 179 11.02 -9.23 -3.65
CA CYS A 179 10.19 -8.73 -4.74
C CYS A 179 10.70 -7.37 -5.26
N MET A 180 11.07 -6.47 -4.35
CA MET A 180 11.65 -5.17 -4.70
C MET A 180 12.99 -5.33 -5.42
N GLU A 181 13.88 -6.17 -4.90
CA GLU A 181 15.18 -6.47 -5.50
C GLU A 181 15.02 -7.05 -6.90
N HIS A 182 14.15 -8.07 -7.06
CA HIS A 182 13.90 -8.69 -8.34
C HIS A 182 13.33 -7.68 -9.35
N ALA A 183 12.40 -6.80 -8.94
CA ALA A 183 11.87 -5.75 -9.79
C ALA A 183 12.98 -4.79 -10.31
N LEU A 184 13.96 -4.47 -9.46
CA LEU A 184 15.10 -3.62 -9.80
C LEU A 184 16.15 -4.34 -10.66
N ARG A 185 16.44 -5.62 -10.40
CA ARG A 185 17.59 -6.31 -11.01
C ARG A 185 17.24 -7.17 -12.22
N ALA A 186 16.02 -7.71 -12.29
CA ALA A 186 15.66 -8.66 -13.35
C ALA A 186 15.75 -8.03 -14.75
N ARG A 187 16.23 -8.80 -15.73
CA ARG A 187 16.24 -8.38 -17.15
C ARG A 187 14.82 -8.04 -17.63
N HIS A 188 13.85 -8.87 -17.26
CA HIS A 188 12.43 -8.71 -17.57
C HIS A 188 11.61 -8.76 -16.27
N PRO A 189 11.48 -7.63 -15.53
CA PRO A 189 10.71 -7.60 -14.31
C PRO A 189 9.22 -7.78 -14.63
N ARG A 190 8.48 -8.43 -13.71
CA ARG A 190 7.02 -8.52 -13.74
C ARG A 190 6.42 -7.14 -13.47
N THR A 191 5.19 -6.92 -13.95
CA THR A 191 4.46 -5.68 -13.65
C THR A 191 3.92 -5.67 -12.22
N ARG A 192 3.64 -6.84 -11.65
CA ARG A 192 3.10 -7.03 -10.30
C ARG A 192 3.82 -8.15 -9.56
N TYR A 193 4.07 -7.95 -8.28
CA TYR A 193 4.68 -8.90 -7.36
C TYR A 193 3.86 -9.01 -6.09
N SER A 194 3.34 -10.19 -5.82
CA SER A 194 2.51 -10.44 -4.64
C SER A 194 3.34 -11.18 -3.59
N ALA A 195 3.69 -10.49 -2.52
CA ALA A 195 4.48 -11.05 -1.42
C ALA A 195 3.57 -11.54 -0.30
N GLY A 196 3.80 -12.74 0.21
CA GLY A 196 2.96 -13.38 1.22
C GLY A 196 2.10 -14.51 0.66
N TRP A 197 1.78 -15.49 1.50
CA TRP A 197 0.90 -16.61 1.13
C TRP A 197 -0.55 -16.13 1.06
N ASP A 198 -0.94 -15.28 2.00
CA ASP A 198 -2.24 -14.63 2.12
C ASP A 198 -2.54 -13.76 0.90
N ALA A 199 -1.55 -13.02 0.40
CA ALA A 199 -1.69 -12.26 -0.84
C ALA A 199 -2.06 -13.16 -2.02
N LYS A 200 -1.35 -14.28 -2.18
CA LYS A 200 -1.50 -15.18 -3.34
C LYS A 200 -2.74 -16.07 -3.26
N LEU A 201 -3.08 -16.54 -2.07
CA LEU A 201 -4.09 -17.59 -1.89
C LEU A 201 -5.42 -17.08 -1.34
N LEU A 202 -5.44 -15.90 -0.71
CA LEU A 202 -6.65 -15.33 -0.10
C LEU A 202 -7.07 -14.04 -0.80
N TRP A 203 -6.27 -12.98 -0.66
CA TRP A 203 -6.70 -11.63 -1.03
C TRP A 203 -6.83 -11.39 -2.53
N LEU A 204 -5.85 -11.86 -3.32
CA LEU A 204 -5.92 -11.70 -4.77
C LEU A 204 -7.04 -12.53 -5.39
N PRO A 205 -7.21 -13.83 -5.08
CA PRO A 205 -8.38 -14.58 -5.53
C PRO A 205 -9.69 -13.91 -5.13
N ALA A 206 -9.82 -13.45 -3.88
CA ALA A 206 -11.01 -12.76 -3.41
C ALA A 206 -11.30 -11.47 -4.19
N SER A 207 -10.27 -10.72 -4.62
CA SER A 207 -10.45 -9.50 -5.43
C SER A 207 -11.09 -9.72 -6.81
N TYR A 208 -11.12 -10.97 -7.30
CA TYR A 208 -11.78 -11.32 -8.56
C TYR A 208 -13.15 -12.00 -8.38
N LEU A 209 -13.55 -12.28 -7.13
CA LEU A 209 -14.87 -12.85 -6.86
C LEU A 209 -15.96 -11.78 -7.02
N PRO A 210 -17.22 -12.19 -7.31
CA PRO A 210 -18.37 -11.29 -7.23
C PRO A 210 -18.43 -10.58 -5.87
N ALA A 211 -18.68 -9.27 -5.90
CA ALA A 211 -18.69 -8.43 -4.69
C ALA A 211 -19.61 -8.99 -3.60
N CYS A 212 -20.79 -9.49 -3.95
CA CYS A 212 -21.74 -10.07 -3.00
C CYS A 212 -21.18 -11.23 -2.17
N LEU A 213 -20.30 -12.06 -2.75
CA LEU A 213 -19.67 -13.17 -2.03
C LEU A 213 -18.61 -12.68 -1.05
N VAL A 214 -17.82 -11.69 -1.47
CA VAL A 214 -16.83 -11.05 -0.59
C VAL A 214 -17.53 -10.32 0.55
N ASP A 215 -18.56 -9.54 0.25
CA ASP A 215 -19.32 -8.78 1.24
C ASP A 215 -19.94 -9.70 2.29
N LEU A 216 -20.51 -10.83 1.86
CA LEU A 216 -21.06 -11.84 2.78
C LEU A 216 -19.98 -12.47 3.66
N ALA A 217 -18.82 -12.79 3.10
CA ALA A 217 -17.69 -13.33 3.87
C ALA A 217 -17.17 -12.33 4.90
N LEU A 218 -16.96 -11.07 4.51
CA LEU A 218 -16.51 -10.01 5.43
C LEU A 218 -17.56 -9.71 6.51
N ALA A 219 -18.84 -9.68 6.16
CA ALA A 219 -19.94 -9.47 7.11
C ALA A 219 -20.11 -10.62 8.11
N ALA A 220 -19.66 -11.82 7.78
CA ALA A 220 -19.64 -12.97 8.70
C ALA A 220 -18.50 -12.88 9.72
N ILE A 221 -17.38 -12.24 9.37
CA ILE A 221 -16.18 -12.12 10.21
C ILE A 221 -16.25 -10.89 11.11
N LEU A 222 -16.74 -9.76 10.59
CA LEU A 222 -16.78 -8.49 11.30
C LEU A 222 -17.90 -8.47 12.37
N PRO A 223 -17.68 -7.81 13.52
CA PRO A 223 -18.71 -7.65 14.52
C PRO A 223 -19.87 -6.80 13.99
N LYS A 224 -21.07 -7.06 14.50
CA LYS A 224 -22.29 -6.33 14.13
C LYS A 224 -22.58 -5.22 15.14
N PRO A 225 -23.02 -4.03 14.70
CA PRO A 225 -23.46 -2.95 15.60
C PRO A 225 -24.72 -3.36 16.37
N ALA A 226 -24.97 -2.66 17.49
CA ALA A 226 -26.09 -2.91 18.38
C ALA A 226 -27.43 -2.54 17.75
N GLN A 227 -27.52 -1.36 17.12
CA GLN A 227 -28.69 -0.97 16.35
C GLN A 227 -28.62 -1.58 14.94
N ARG A 228 -29.60 -2.42 14.61
CA ARG A 228 -29.76 -2.99 13.26
C ARG A 228 -30.96 -2.35 12.58
N ALA A 229 -30.80 -1.98 11.31
CA ALA A 229 -31.95 -1.85 10.43
C ALA A 229 -32.63 -3.24 10.36
N ARG A 230 -33.94 -3.27 10.58
CA ARG A 230 -34.76 -4.49 10.49
C ARG A 230 -34.80 -5.03 9.08
#